data_AF-A0A954RYR1-F1
#
_entry.id   AF-A0A954RYR1-F1
#
_cell.length_a   1.000
_cell.length_b   1.000
_cell.length_c   1.000
_cell.angle_alpha   90.00
_cell.angle_beta   90.00
_cell.angle_gamma   90.00
#
_symmetry.space_group_name_H-M   'P 1'
#
loop_
_entity.id
_entity.type
_entity.pdbx_description
1 polymer ?
#
loop_
_entity_poly.entity_id
_entity_poly.type
_entity_poly.pdbx_seq_one_letter_code
_entity_poly.pdbx_strand_id
1 'polypeptide(L)'
;MDTAEAWRSLFENWPETIARDGSVVTATGDQIPFCGFLISGGLLLVERSRPDPSGNRKVMLTYDAISAVNLTSNAEMSKFQCMGFQPPL
;
A
#
# COMPACT_ATOMS: atom_id res chain seq x y z
N MET A 1 15.92 10.93 -2.21
CA MET A 1 14.50 10.91 -1.87
C MET A 1 14.34 9.89 -0.77
N ASP A 2 13.70 10.25 0.33
CA ASP A 2 13.42 9.30 1.40
C ASP A 2 12.26 8.39 0.97
N THR A 3 12.53 7.10 0.82
CA THR A 3 11.55 6.11 0.35
C THR A 3 10.37 5.99 1.33
N ALA A 4 10.60 6.15 2.64
CA ALA A 4 9.51 6.16 3.62
C ALA A 4 8.61 7.37 3.46
N GLU A 5 9.17 8.55 3.19
CA GLU A 5 8.40 9.75 2.93
C GLU A 5 7.55 9.61 1.64
N ALA A 6 8.12 9.00 0.60
CA ALA A 6 7.40 8.72 -0.64
C ALA A 6 6.21 7.77 -0.41
N TRP A 7 6.41 6.67 0.31
CA TRP A 7 5.31 5.76 0.65
C TRP A 7 4.28 6.41 1.55
N ARG A 8 4.70 7.14 2.58
CA ARG A 8 3.79 7.89 3.46
C ARG A 8 2.92 8.83 2.64
N SER A 9 3.53 9.65 1.79
CA SER A 9 2.82 10.59 0.93
C SER A 9 1.82 9.88 0.01
N LEU A 10 2.17 8.73 -0.56
CA LEU A 10 1.28 7.93 -1.39
C LEU A 10 0.04 7.43 -0.62
N PHE A 11 0.23 6.86 0.58
CA PHE A 11 -0.86 6.34 1.41
C PHE A 11 -1.73 7.46 2.01
N GLU A 12 -1.15 8.60 2.35
CA GLU A 12 -1.88 9.78 2.84
C GLU A 12 -2.77 10.41 1.76
N ASN A 13 -2.31 10.39 0.51
CA ASN A 13 -3.02 11.00 -0.62
C ASN A 13 -3.73 9.95 -1.49
N TRP A 14 -4.08 8.81 -0.92
CA TRP A 14 -4.72 7.72 -1.66
C TRP A 14 -6.10 8.14 -2.21
N PRO A 15 -6.29 8.14 -3.54
CA PRO A 15 -7.54 8.62 -4.15
C PRO A 15 -8.73 7.74 -3.77
N GLU A 16 -9.89 8.36 -3.50
CA GLU A 16 -11.13 7.62 -3.20
C GLU A 16 -11.62 6.75 -4.36
N THR A 17 -11.22 7.08 -5.59
CA THR A 17 -11.58 6.34 -6.81
C THR A 17 -10.76 5.06 -7.00
N ILE A 18 -9.71 4.84 -6.20
CA ILE A 18 -8.85 3.65 -6.25
C ILE A 18 -9.13 2.80 -5.02
N ALA A 19 -9.51 1.55 -5.25
CA ALA A 19 -9.76 0.61 -4.17
C ALA A 19 -8.54 0.47 -3.25
N ARG A 20 -8.77 0.47 -1.94
CA ARG A 20 -7.72 0.27 -0.93
C ARG A 20 -7.46 -1.22 -0.70
N ASP A 21 -7.20 -1.94 -1.78
CA ASP A 21 -6.87 -3.35 -1.77
C ASP A 21 -5.59 -3.66 -2.56
N GLY A 22 -4.92 -4.73 -2.17
CA GLY A 22 -3.67 -5.14 -2.78
C GLY A 22 -2.81 -5.96 -1.83
N SER A 23 -1.50 -5.87 -2.01
CA SER A 23 -0.55 -6.45 -1.07
C SER A 23 0.67 -5.56 -0.90
N VAL A 24 1.05 -5.31 0.35
CA VAL A 24 2.35 -4.71 0.67
C VAL A 24 3.41 -5.79 0.63
N VAL A 25 4.51 -5.53 -0.07
CA VAL A 25 5.72 -6.36 -0.03
C VAL A 25 6.70 -5.69 0.93
N THR A 26 7.21 -6.44 1.89
CA THR A 26 8.21 -5.93 2.83
C THR A 26 9.62 -5.98 2.22
N ALA A 27 10.57 -5.27 2.83
CA ALA A 27 11.99 -5.36 2.47
C ALA A 27 12.57 -6.80 2.62
N THR A 28 11.95 -7.64 3.46
CA THR A 28 12.30 -9.06 3.64
C THR A 28 11.65 -9.97 2.59
N GLY A 29 10.76 -9.44 1.74
CA GLY A 29 10.05 -10.19 0.70
C GLY A 29 8.71 -10.79 1.13
N ASP A 30 8.23 -10.50 2.34
CA ASP A 30 6.93 -10.96 2.81
C ASP A 30 5.81 -10.22 2.10
N GLN A 31 4.80 -10.96 1.63
CA GLN A 31 3.63 -10.38 0.98
C GLN A 31 2.45 -10.33 1.96
N ILE A 32 2.00 -9.13 2.28
CA ILE A 32 0.91 -8.85 3.21
C ILE A 32 -0.31 -8.36 2.42
N PRO A 33 -1.26 -9.24 2.09
CA PRO A 33 -2.49 -8.82 1.42
C PRO A 33 -3.33 -7.92 2.33
N PHE A 34 -3.92 -6.87 1.78
CA PHE A 34 -4.78 -5.95 2.50
C PHE A 34 -6.06 -5.62 1.71
N CYS A 35 -7.13 -5.29 2.44
CA CYS A 35 -8.40 -4.77 1.91
C CYS A 35 -8.80 -3.43 2.55
N GLY A 36 -7.87 -2.82 3.28
CA GLY A 36 -8.01 -1.51 3.87
C GLY A 36 -6.75 -1.16 4.64
N PHE A 37 -6.57 0.12 4.94
CA PHE A 37 -5.47 0.59 5.77
C PHE A 37 -5.83 1.89 6.50
N LEU A 38 -5.11 2.14 7.58
CA LEU A 38 -5.07 3.41 8.30
C LEU A 38 -3.63 3.92 8.32
N ILE A 39 -3.50 5.24 8.26
CA ILE A 39 -2.22 5.96 8.26
C ILE A 39 -1.92 6.52 9.66
N SER A 40 -0.64 6.65 9.97
CA SER A 40 -0.08 7.40 11.08
C SER A 40 1.24 8.04 10.64
N GLY A 41 1.82 8.92 11.46
CA GLY A 41 2.96 9.75 11.04
C GLY A 41 4.19 8.97 10.53
N GLY A 42 4.42 7.75 11.02
CA GLY A 42 5.50 6.86 10.56
C GLY A 42 5.10 5.40 10.41
N LEU A 43 3.82 5.08 10.58
CA LEU A 43 3.31 3.71 10.59
C LEU A 43 2.11 3.58 9.66
N LEU A 44 2.04 2.45 8.98
CA LEU A 44 0.89 1.98 8.23
C LEU A 44 0.26 0.82 9.00
N LEU A 45 -1.06 0.87 9.20
CA LEU A 45 -1.84 -0.24 9.72
C LEU A 45 -2.68 -0.80 8.60
N VAL A 46 -2.44 -2.04 8.18
CA VAL A 46 -3.20 -2.72 7.13
C VAL A 46 -4.16 -3.74 7.71
N GLU A 47 -5.36 -3.83 7.13
CA GLU A 47 -6.34 -4.88 7.40
C GLU A 47 -6.24 -5.96 6.34
N ARG A 48 -6.04 -7.21 6.77
CA ARG A 48 -5.99 -8.36 5.88
C ARG A 48 -7.41 -8.83 5.53
N SER A 49 -7.63 -9.16 4.27
CA SER A 49 -8.90 -9.77 3.81
C SER A 49 -9.13 -11.17 4.40
N ARG A 50 -8.05 -11.90 4.68
CA ARG A 50 -8.05 -13.22 5.33
C ARG A 50 -6.99 -13.24 6.44
N PRO A 51 -7.25 -13.95 7.55
CA PRO A 51 -6.23 -14.11 8.59
C PRO A 51 -4.99 -14.82 8.03
N ASP A 52 -3.83 -14.52 8.61
CA ASP A 52 -2.61 -15.27 8.35
C ASP A 52 -2.64 -16.66 9.03
N PRO A 53 -1.63 -17.53 8.83
CA PRO A 53 -1.59 -18.85 9.48
C PRO A 53 -1.65 -18.80 11.02
N SER A 54 -1.27 -17.69 11.63
CA SER A 54 -1.33 -17.45 13.08
C SER A 54 -2.64 -16.79 13.54
N GLY A 55 -3.58 -16.54 12.63
CA GLY A 55 -4.87 -15.92 12.92
C GLY A 55 -4.85 -14.39 12.92
N ASN A 56 -3.72 -13.74 12.62
CA ASN A 56 -3.62 -12.27 12.65
C ASN A 56 -4.40 -11.66 11.49
N ARG A 57 -5.18 -10.61 11.78
CA ARG A 57 -6.01 -9.89 10.80
C ARG A 57 -5.54 -8.48 10.51
N LYS A 58 -4.62 -7.95 11.32
CA LYS A 58 -4.08 -6.61 11.21
C LYS A 58 -2.57 -6.67 11.30
N VAL A 59 -1.89 -5.86 10.51
CA VAL A 59 -0.43 -5.74 10.55
C VAL A 59 -0.08 -4.27 10.62
N MET A 60 0.83 -3.94 11.53
CA MET A 60 1.39 -2.60 11.64
C MET A 60 2.85 -2.66 11.21
N LEU A 61 3.27 -1.73 10.36
CA LEU A 61 4.62 -1.66 9.85
C LEU A 61 5.04 -0.21 9.60
N THR A 62 6.35 0.04 9.59
CA THR A 62 6.91 1.33 9.19
C THR A 62 6.86 1.50 7.68
N TYR A 63 6.80 2.74 7.20
CA TYR A 63 6.90 3.01 5.77
C TYR A 63 8.27 2.57 5.19
N ASP A 64 9.34 2.61 5.99
CA ASP A 64 10.68 2.11 5.62
C ASP A 64 10.70 0.60 5.33
N ALA A 65 9.77 -0.16 5.91
CA ALA A 65 9.70 -1.60 5.69
C ALA A 65 9.08 -1.97 4.34
N ILE A 66 8.50 -1.01 3.59
CA ILE A 66 7.78 -1.26 2.34
C ILE A 66 8.76 -1.26 1.16
N SER A 67 8.84 -2.38 0.45
CA SER A 67 9.59 -2.50 -0.80
C SER A 67 8.70 -2.27 -2.02
N ALA A 68 7.44 -2.72 -1.99
CA ALA A 68 6.48 -2.53 -3.07
C ALA A 68 5.03 -2.56 -2.57
N VAL A 69 4.11 -2.05 -3.39
CA VAL A 69 2.67 -2.22 -3.25
C VAL A 69 2.15 -2.81 -4.56
N ASN A 70 1.65 -4.05 -4.51
CA ASN A 70 0.97 -4.66 -5.66
C ASN A 70 -0.52 -4.36 -5.54
N LEU A 71 -1.13 -3.85 -6.59
CA LEU A 71 -2.56 -3.56 -6.63
C LEU A 71 -3.32 -4.72 -7.29
N THR A 72 -4.44 -5.12 -6.69
CA THR A 72 -5.34 -6.13 -7.27
C THR A 72 -6.37 -5.53 -8.22
N SER A 73 -6.42 -4.20 -8.32
CA SER A 73 -7.35 -3.48 -9.16
C SER A 73 -7.14 -3.78 -10.66
N ASN A 74 -8.25 -3.94 -11.38
CA ASN A 74 -8.29 -3.98 -12.85
C ASN A 74 -8.51 -2.57 -13.46
N ALA A 75 -8.30 -1.51 -12.69
CA ALA A 75 -8.41 -0.14 -13.15
C ALA A 75 -7.45 0.16 -14.31
N GLU A 76 -7.91 1.00 -15.25
CA GLU A 76 -7.06 1.50 -16.32
C GLU A 76 -5.88 2.31 -15.77
N MET A 77 -4.73 2.21 -16.44
CA MET A 77 -3.49 2.94 -16.07
C MET A 77 -3.70 4.45 -15.95
N SER A 78 -4.60 5.03 -16.75
CA SER A 78 -4.98 6.44 -16.74
C SER A 78 -5.48 6.91 -15.37
N LYS A 79 -6.15 6.03 -14.60
CA LYS A 79 -6.66 6.37 -13.27
C LYS A 79 -5.56 6.61 -12.24
N PHE A 80 -4.37 6.05 -12.44
CA PHE A 80 -3.23 6.24 -11.53
C PHE A 80 -2.50 7.56 -11.77
N GLN A 81 -2.84 8.32 -12.81
CA GLN A 81 -2.24 9.64 -13.05
C GLN A 81 -2.58 10.64 -11.94
N CYS A 82 -3.74 10.50 -11.26
CA CYS A 82 -4.07 11.33 -10.10
C CYS A 82 -3.17 11.07 -8.88
N MET A 83 -2.42 9.96 -8.86
CA MET A 83 -1.38 9.67 -7.88
C MET A 83 0.01 10.17 -8.31
N GLY A 84 0.10 10.90 -9.43
CA GLY A 84 1.35 11.47 -9.94
C GLY A 84 2.12 10.59 -10.93
N PHE A 85 1.60 9.42 -11.30
CA PHE A 85 2.21 8.58 -12.35
C PHE A 85 1.99 9.19 -13.74
N GLN A 86 2.95 9.01 -14.65
CA GLN A 86 2.91 9.55 -16.01
C GLN A 86 3.28 8.47 -17.03
N PRO A 87 2.72 8.52 -18.26
CA PRO A 87 3.17 7.64 -19.34
C PRO A 87 4.65 7.90 -19.67
N PRO A 88 5.39 6.89 -20.14
CA PRO A 88 6.75 7.09 -20.64
C PRO A 88 6.73 8.07 -21.82
N LEU A 89 7.78 8.89 -21.92
CA LEU A 89 8.02 9.79 -23.05
C LEU A 89 8.39 9.01 -24.33
#